data_AF-A0A7V4J4X9-F1
#
_entry.id   AF-A0A7V4J4X9-F1
#
_cell.length_a   1.000
_cell.length_b   1.000
_cell.length_c   1.000
_cell.angle_alpha   90.00
_cell.angle_beta   90.00
_cell.angle_gamma   90.00
#
_symmetry.space_group_name_H-M   'P 1'
#
loop_
_entity.id
_entity.type
_entity.pdbx_description
1 polymer ?
#
loop_
_entity_poly.entity_id
_entity_poly.type
_entity_poly.pdbx_seq_one_letter_code
_entity_poly.pdbx_strand_id
1 'polypeptide(L)'
;MQHKTVSLLVVLSMVIALLAVFAPVAAAADPVTITFWKASHGEKDSDWAPIVAAFEAANPDIKVEVVIHPWEGWDERYGSAFAAGNPPDVSYMPDEFYPKFAAAGQLTQMDVAAPDTVAAMAPDFPENLWKLGQYGGHQYGIPYLFVALQLFYNKDLFDAAGLPYPPSSPDDPAFAEWTWEKFVDVAQKLTDPSKDQWGFAWSAAFRDPNYVYPFLWQAGADILDVAANKNAFGNAQGLAGFQMMYDLVHTYKVVPADGMDPKFQQWFFDGKAAMCPVESYSVATLRSDYP
;
A
#
# COMPACT_ATOMS: atom_id res chain seq x y z
N MET A 1 -63.26 -25.11 -65.26
CA MET A 1 -62.41 -26.08 -64.54
C MET A 1 -60.97 -25.62 -64.66
N GLN A 2 -60.24 -25.57 -63.52
CA GLN A 2 -58.78 -25.76 -63.43
C GLN A 2 -57.87 -24.68 -64.08
N HIS A 3 -56.94 -23.97 -63.42
CA HIS A 3 -56.24 -24.17 -62.16
C HIS A 3 -55.85 -22.83 -61.50
N LYS A 4 -56.08 -22.77 -60.18
CA LYS A 4 -55.43 -21.89 -59.21
C LYS A 4 -54.07 -22.51 -58.87
N THR A 5 -52.94 -21.92 -59.26
CA THR A 5 -51.64 -22.40 -58.73
C THR A 5 -50.51 -21.37 -58.67
N VAL A 6 -50.75 -20.07 -58.85
CA VAL A 6 -49.65 -19.09 -58.89
C VAL A 6 -49.51 -18.23 -57.61
N SER A 7 -50.43 -18.31 -56.64
CA SER A 7 -50.44 -17.35 -55.52
C SER A 7 -49.86 -17.86 -54.18
N LEU A 8 -49.26 -19.05 -54.09
CA LEU A 8 -48.77 -19.57 -52.80
C LEU A 8 -47.26 -19.34 -52.55
N LEU A 9 -46.45 -19.18 -53.60
CA LEU A 9 -44.98 -19.05 -53.47
C LEU A 9 -44.49 -17.62 -53.14
N VAL A 10 -45.24 -16.59 -53.53
CA VAL A 10 -44.91 -15.18 -53.24
C VAL A 10 -45.36 -14.75 -51.84
N VAL A 11 -46.44 -15.35 -51.33
CA VAL A 11 -46.93 -15.07 -49.97
C VAL A 11 -46.05 -15.75 -48.91
N LEU A 12 -45.49 -16.93 -49.20
CA LEU A 12 -44.60 -17.64 -48.27
C LEU A 12 -43.21 -16.97 -48.14
N SER A 13 -42.73 -16.28 -49.18
CA SER A 13 -41.47 -15.56 -49.16
C SER A 13 -41.55 -14.19 -48.46
N MET A 14 -42.73 -13.53 -48.46
CA MET A 14 -42.95 -12.31 -47.66
C MET A 14 -43.15 -12.60 -46.16
N VAL A 15 -43.66 -13.77 -45.77
CA VAL A 15 -43.84 -14.14 -44.36
C VAL A 15 -42.51 -14.54 -43.70
N ILE A 16 -41.57 -15.15 -44.43
CA ILE A 16 -40.23 -15.45 -43.93
C ILE A 16 -39.38 -14.17 -43.78
N ALA A 17 -39.59 -13.18 -44.65
CA ALA A 17 -38.94 -11.87 -44.53
C ALA A 17 -39.47 -11.03 -43.35
N LEU A 18 -40.71 -11.25 -42.91
CA LEU A 18 -41.30 -10.54 -41.76
C LEU A 18 -40.98 -11.20 -40.40
N LEU A 19 -40.65 -12.50 -40.38
CA LEU A 19 -40.23 -13.23 -39.17
C LEU A 19 -38.73 -13.11 -38.86
N ALA A 20 -37.92 -12.62 -39.80
CA ALA A 20 -36.49 -12.35 -39.59
C ALA A 20 -36.19 -10.99 -38.90
N VAL A 21 -37.22 -10.19 -38.59
CA VAL A 21 -37.06 -8.83 -37.99
C VAL A 21 -37.38 -8.82 -36.48
N PHE A 22 -37.80 -9.94 -35.90
CA PHE A 22 -37.97 -10.11 -34.45
C PHE A 22 -36.99 -11.14 -33.88
N ALA A 23 -35.71 -11.03 -34.23
CA ALA A 23 -34.71 -11.45 -33.26
C ALA A 23 -34.91 -10.56 -32.02
N PRO A 24 -35.05 -11.11 -30.80
CA PRO A 24 -34.97 -10.27 -29.62
C PRO A 24 -33.58 -9.66 -29.66
N VAL A 25 -33.51 -8.36 -29.95
CA VAL A 25 -32.37 -7.57 -29.52
C VAL A 25 -32.35 -7.80 -28.03
N ALA A 26 -31.40 -8.61 -27.56
CA ALA A 26 -31.11 -8.69 -26.15
C ALA A 26 -30.92 -7.24 -25.72
N ALA A 27 -31.85 -6.71 -24.93
CA ALA A 27 -31.68 -5.41 -24.33
C ALA A 27 -30.37 -5.54 -23.56
N ALA A 28 -29.32 -4.86 -24.03
CA ALA A 28 -28.10 -4.76 -23.28
C ALA A 28 -28.52 -4.24 -21.91
N ALA A 29 -28.30 -5.03 -20.87
CA ALA A 29 -28.57 -4.59 -19.51
C ALA A 29 -27.83 -3.27 -19.31
N ASP A 30 -28.46 -2.31 -18.63
CA ASP A 30 -27.77 -1.07 -18.31
C ASP A 30 -26.43 -1.41 -17.63
N PRO A 31 -25.32 -0.75 -18.02
CA PRO A 31 -24.01 -1.08 -17.49
C PRO A 31 -24.00 -1.09 -15.97
N VAL A 32 -23.44 -2.15 -15.38
CA VAL A 32 -23.26 -2.24 -13.93
C VAL A 32 -22.17 -1.24 -13.55
N THR A 33 -22.48 -0.28 -12.69
CA THR A 33 -21.49 0.65 -12.15
C THR A 33 -20.94 0.11 -10.85
N ILE A 34 -19.62 -0.02 -10.76
CA ILE A 34 -18.86 -0.45 -9.59
C ILE A 34 -18.15 0.78 -9.02
N THR A 35 -18.33 1.03 -7.74
CA THR A 35 -17.62 2.08 -7.01
C THR A 35 -16.30 1.55 -6.47
N PHE A 36 -15.19 2.24 -6.77
CA PHE A 36 -13.87 1.93 -6.25
C PHE A 36 -13.34 3.09 -5.40
N TRP A 37 -13.18 2.86 -4.10
CA TRP A 37 -12.60 3.85 -3.19
C TRP A 37 -11.12 3.61 -2.97
N LYS A 38 -10.35 4.70 -3.00
CA LYS A 38 -8.92 4.67 -2.72
C LYS A 38 -8.41 5.92 -2.01
N ALA A 39 -7.50 5.74 -1.06
CA ALA A 39 -6.75 6.84 -0.47
C ALA A 39 -5.59 7.29 -1.39
N SER A 40 -5.36 8.59 -1.45
CA SER A 40 -4.21 9.18 -2.14
C SER A 40 -2.94 9.02 -1.30
N HIS A 41 -1.88 8.45 -1.89
CA HIS A 41 -0.50 8.43 -1.35
C HIS A 41 0.39 9.52 -1.96
N GLY A 42 -0.21 10.53 -2.62
CA GLY A 42 0.50 11.65 -3.27
C GLY A 42 -0.19 12.14 -4.54
N GLU A 43 0.27 13.27 -5.09
CA GLU A 43 -0.39 13.91 -6.23
C GLU A 43 -0.50 13.02 -7.48
N LYS A 44 0.51 12.17 -7.72
CA LYS A 44 0.60 11.27 -8.89
C LYS A 44 -0.23 10.00 -8.76
N ASP A 45 -0.78 9.71 -7.59
CA ASP A 45 -1.52 8.48 -7.28
C ASP A 45 -3.01 8.55 -7.69
N SER A 46 -3.36 9.62 -8.44
CA SER A 46 -4.71 10.04 -8.79
C SER A 46 -5.13 9.79 -10.24
N ASP A 47 -4.19 9.49 -11.16
CA ASP A 47 -4.54 9.23 -12.56
C ASP A 47 -4.91 7.75 -12.80
N TRP A 48 -6.17 7.43 -12.49
CA TRP A 48 -6.75 6.10 -12.69
C TRP A 48 -7.37 5.91 -14.09
N ALA A 49 -7.48 6.99 -14.87
CA ALA A 49 -8.21 6.97 -16.13
C ALA A 49 -7.66 5.94 -17.13
N PRO A 50 -6.33 5.74 -17.30
CA PRO A 50 -5.81 4.72 -18.21
C PRO A 50 -6.17 3.29 -17.78
N ILE A 51 -6.13 3.01 -16.47
CA ILE A 51 -6.43 1.69 -15.90
C ILE A 51 -7.93 1.39 -16.07
N VAL A 52 -8.79 2.35 -15.70
CA VAL A 52 -10.24 2.24 -15.86
C VAL A 52 -10.62 2.08 -17.33
N ALA A 53 -10.04 2.87 -18.23
CA ALA A 53 -10.33 2.77 -19.66
C ALA A 53 -9.97 1.39 -20.23
N ALA A 54 -8.83 0.82 -19.84
CA ALA A 54 -8.44 -0.53 -20.26
C ALA A 54 -9.40 -1.60 -19.70
N PHE A 55 -9.83 -1.47 -18.44
CA PHE A 55 -10.78 -2.38 -17.81
C PHE A 55 -12.17 -2.31 -18.48
N GLU A 56 -12.72 -1.11 -18.68
CA GLU A 56 -14.03 -0.93 -19.32
C GLU A 56 -14.03 -1.34 -20.79
N ALA A 57 -12.90 -1.20 -21.50
CA ALA A 57 -12.76 -1.70 -22.87
C ALA A 57 -12.81 -3.24 -22.94
N ALA A 58 -12.26 -3.91 -21.92
CA ALA A 58 -12.32 -5.36 -21.80
C ALA A 58 -13.67 -5.87 -21.23
N ASN A 59 -14.41 -5.01 -20.51
CA ASN A 59 -15.67 -5.33 -19.84
C ASN A 59 -16.73 -4.29 -20.20
N PRO A 60 -17.31 -4.33 -21.42
CA PRO A 60 -18.18 -3.27 -21.93
C PRO A 60 -19.47 -3.07 -21.12
N ASP A 61 -19.88 -4.08 -20.37
CA ASP A 61 -21.08 -4.08 -19.52
C ASP A 61 -20.80 -3.54 -18.10
N ILE A 62 -19.56 -3.12 -17.81
CA ILE A 62 -19.14 -2.62 -16.49
C ILE A 62 -18.60 -1.20 -16.61
N LYS A 63 -19.01 -0.33 -15.68
CA LYS A 63 -18.46 1.00 -15.45
C LYS A 63 -17.77 1.09 -14.10
N VAL A 64 -16.68 1.84 -14.02
CA VAL A 64 -15.94 2.01 -12.76
C VAL A 64 -15.91 3.48 -12.35
N GLU A 65 -16.52 3.77 -11.21
CA GLU A 65 -16.44 5.07 -10.56
C GLU A 65 -15.33 5.06 -9.51
N VAL A 66 -14.19 5.68 -9.83
CA VAL A 66 -13.08 5.81 -8.89
C VAL A 66 -13.26 7.06 -8.03
N VAL A 67 -13.33 6.87 -6.72
CA VAL A 67 -13.42 7.94 -5.74
C VAL A 67 -12.12 8.00 -4.94
N ILE A 68 -11.33 9.05 -5.19
CA ILE A 68 -10.09 9.30 -4.45
C ILE A 68 -10.38 10.13 -3.20
N HIS A 69 -9.90 9.64 -2.08
CA HIS A 69 -10.04 10.27 -0.77
C HIS A 69 -8.66 10.62 -0.20
N PRO A 70 -8.54 11.67 0.64
CA PRO A 70 -7.31 11.90 1.39
C PRO A 70 -6.98 10.72 2.30
N TRP A 71 -5.70 10.44 2.51
CA TRP A 71 -5.26 9.47 3.53
C TRP A 71 -5.70 9.86 4.94
N GLU A 72 -5.69 11.16 5.23
CA GLU A 72 -6.18 11.68 6.51
C GLU A 72 -7.68 11.43 6.67
N GLY A 73 -8.06 10.74 7.75
CA GLY A 73 -9.44 10.37 8.04
C GLY A 73 -9.95 9.15 7.25
N TRP A 74 -9.04 8.34 6.69
CA TRP A 74 -9.39 7.21 5.83
C TRP A 74 -10.16 6.11 6.56
N ASP A 75 -9.67 5.73 7.74
CA ASP A 75 -10.23 4.68 8.58
C ASP A 75 -11.65 5.03 9.05
N GLU A 76 -11.87 6.27 9.50
CA GLU A 76 -13.18 6.75 9.94
C GLU A 76 -14.19 6.75 8.80
N ARG A 77 -13.73 7.02 7.57
CA ARG A 77 -14.59 7.06 6.38
C ARG A 77 -15.14 5.69 6.04
N TYR A 78 -14.29 4.65 6.03
CA TYR A 78 -14.76 3.28 5.87
C TYR A 78 -15.66 2.86 7.02
N GLY A 79 -15.23 3.09 8.26
CA GLY A 79 -16.03 2.76 9.43
C GLY A 79 -17.45 3.32 9.35
N SER A 80 -17.57 4.58 8.90
CA SER A 80 -18.86 5.25 8.70
C SER A 80 -19.66 4.66 7.54
N ALA A 81 -19.02 4.37 6.40
CA ALA A 81 -19.70 3.80 5.22
C ALA A 81 -20.25 2.40 5.50
N PHE A 82 -19.47 1.54 6.15
CA PHE A 82 -19.91 0.22 6.59
C PHE A 82 -21.02 0.30 7.66
N ALA A 83 -20.92 1.22 8.62
CA ALA A 83 -21.97 1.41 9.63
C ALA A 83 -23.29 1.95 9.04
N ALA A 84 -23.20 2.78 8.00
CA ALA A 84 -24.36 3.31 7.27
C ALA A 84 -24.98 2.30 6.29
N GLY A 85 -24.33 1.14 6.07
CA GLY A 85 -24.79 0.13 5.13
C GLY A 85 -24.57 0.47 3.65
N ASN A 86 -23.74 1.49 3.35
CA ASN A 86 -23.41 1.92 1.99
C ASN A 86 -21.88 1.98 1.78
N PRO A 87 -21.14 0.86 1.97
CA PRO A 87 -19.72 0.80 1.60
C PRO A 87 -19.56 0.86 0.07
N PRO A 88 -18.35 1.16 -0.44
CA PRO A 88 -18.05 0.97 -1.85
C PRO A 88 -18.01 -0.52 -2.22
N ASP A 89 -18.15 -0.82 -3.51
CA ASP A 89 -18.07 -2.18 -4.04
C ASP A 89 -16.65 -2.74 -3.96
N VAL A 90 -15.65 -1.89 -4.26
CA VAL A 90 -14.22 -2.20 -4.18
C VAL A 90 -13.52 -1.11 -3.40
N SER A 91 -12.53 -1.50 -2.60
CA SER A 91 -11.88 -0.59 -1.66
C SER A 91 -10.41 -0.96 -1.49
N TYR A 92 -9.54 0.04 -1.53
CA TYR A 92 -8.21 -0.08 -0.94
C TYR A 92 -8.36 -0.03 0.58
N MET A 93 -7.88 -1.06 1.28
CA MET A 93 -7.91 -1.14 2.73
C MET A 93 -6.54 -1.60 3.26
N PRO A 94 -5.94 -0.88 4.24
CA PRO A 94 -4.71 -1.32 4.89
C PRO A 94 -4.87 -2.69 5.56
N ASP A 95 -3.79 -3.48 5.59
CA ASP A 95 -3.80 -4.86 6.09
C ASP A 95 -4.09 -4.93 7.60
N GLU A 96 -3.73 -3.89 8.36
CA GLU A 96 -4.05 -3.74 9.77
C GLU A 96 -5.53 -3.50 10.05
N PHE A 97 -6.30 -3.05 9.04
CA PHE A 97 -7.65 -2.55 9.23
C PHE A 97 -8.74 -3.53 8.79
N TYR A 98 -8.54 -4.25 7.67
CA TYR A 98 -9.56 -5.14 7.12
C TYR A 98 -10.00 -6.33 8.01
N PRO A 99 -9.16 -6.90 8.90
CA PRO A 99 -9.55 -8.08 9.68
C PRO A 99 -10.81 -7.88 10.51
N LYS A 100 -11.07 -6.66 11.00
CA LYS A 100 -12.28 -6.37 11.79
C LYS A 100 -13.57 -6.39 10.95
N PHE A 101 -13.51 -5.98 9.69
CA PHE A 101 -14.66 -6.03 8.78
C PHE A 101 -14.88 -7.46 8.28
N ALA A 102 -13.81 -8.22 8.04
CA ALA A 102 -13.90 -9.65 7.75
C ALA A 102 -14.56 -10.39 8.94
N ALA A 103 -14.12 -10.12 10.18
CA ALA A 103 -14.71 -10.69 11.39
C ALA A 103 -16.20 -10.33 11.57
N ALA A 104 -16.60 -9.13 11.13
CA ALA A 104 -17.98 -8.66 11.17
C ALA A 104 -18.85 -9.20 10.02
N GLY A 105 -18.28 -10.00 9.10
CA GLY A 105 -18.98 -10.51 7.92
C GLY A 105 -19.33 -9.43 6.89
N GLN A 106 -18.60 -8.31 6.91
CA GLN A 106 -18.84 -7.14 6.04
C GLN A 106 -18.02 -7.18 4.75
N LEU A 107 -17.09 -8.13 4.62
CA LEU A 107 -16.27 -8.33 3.44
C LEU A 107 -16.59 -9.65 2.75
N THR A 108 -16.50 -9.67 1.42
CA THR A 108 -16.68 -10.88 0.61
C THR A 108 -15.54 -11.87 0.84
N GLN A 109 -15.88 -13.13 1.12
CA GLN A 109 -14.94 -14.25 1.02
C GLN A 109 -14.64 -14.53 -0.46
N MET A 110 -13.56 -13.97 -0.99
CA MET A 110 -13.29 -13.99 -2.43
C MET A 110 -12.95 -15.39 -2.92
N ASP A 111 -12.28 -16.21 -2.12
CA ASP A 111 -12.00 -17.61 -2.42
C ASP A 111 -13.26 -18.48 -2.47
N VAL A 112 -14.34 -18.05 -1.81
CA VAL A 112 -15.65 -18.71 -1.89
C VAL A 112 -16.47 -18.17 -3.06
N ALA A 113 -16.45 -16.85 -3.29
CA ALA A 113 -17.20 -16.20 -4.36
C ALA A 113 -16.62 -16.46 -5.76
N ALA A 114 -15.29 -16.58 -5.86
CA ALA A 114 -14.55 -16.74 -7.11
C ALA A 114 -13.34 -17.69 -6.96
N PRO A 115 -13.56 -18.97 -6.60
CA PRO A 115 -12.50 -19.92 -6.22
C PRO A 115 -11.42 -20.07 -7.30
N ASP A 116 -11.84 -20.28 -8.56
CA ASP A 116 -10.90 -20.49 -9.66
C ASP A 116 -10.06 -19.24 -9.96
N THR A 117 -10.67 -18.05 -9.83
CA THR A 117 -9.96 -16.77 -10.07
C THR A 117 -8.93 -16.52 -8.98
N VAL A 118 -9.33 -16.66 -7.72
CA VAL A 118 -8.43 -16.44 -6.57
C VAL A 118 -7.29 -17.47 -6.58
N ALA A 119 -7.57 -18.73 -6.89
CA ALA A 119 -6.55 -19.78 -6.99
C ALA A 119 -5.57 -19.53 -8.16
N ALA A 120 -6.06 -19.00 -9.29
CA ALA A 120 -5.22 -18.67 -10.43
C ALA A 120 -4.31 -17.45 -10.16
N MET A 121 -4.74 -16.49 -9.34
CA MET A 121 -3.96 -15.30 -8.99
C MET A 121 -2.88 -15.58 -7.94
N ALA A 122 -3.13 -16.48 -6.99
CA ALA A 122 -2.23 -16.69 -5.85
C ALA A 122 -0.74 -16.93 -6.21
N PRO A 123 -0.39 -17.72 -7.26
CA PRO A 123 1.00 -17.94 -7.65
C PRO A 123 1.75 -16.70 -8.15
N ASP A 124 1.02 -15.64 -8.54
CA ASP A 124 1.61 -14.39 -9.03
C ASP A 124 2.11 -13.49 -7.89
N PHE A 125 1.82 -13.84 -6.63
CA PHE A 125 2.18 -13.07 -5.44
C PHE A 125 3.21 -13.79 -4.57
N PRO A 126 4.15 -13.06 -3.94
CA PRO A 126 4.95 -13.61 -2.85
C PRO A 126 4.04 -14.15 -1.74
N GLU A 127 4.33 -15.37 -1.27
CA GLU A 127 3.47 -16.09 -0.31
C GLU A 127 3.21 -15.27 0.96
N ASN A 128 4.22 -14.56 1.46
CA ASN A 128 4.10 -13.72 2.65
C ASN A 128 3.14 -12.54 2.44
N LEU A 129 3.09 -11.95 1.24
CA LEU A 129 2.17 -10.86 0.92
C LEU A 129 0.76 -11.38 0.66
N TRP A 130 0.62 -12.51 -0.03
CA TRP A 130 -0.68 -13.14 -0.27
C TRP A 130 -1.43 -13.45 1.02
N LYS A 131 -0.69 -13.97 2.03
CA LYS A 131 -1.22 -14.27 3.37
C LYS A 131 -1.74 -13.04 4.11
N LEU A 132 -1.29 -11.82 3.79
CA LEU A 132 -1.81 -10.60 4.43
C LEU A 132 -3.29 -10.37 4.11
N GLY A 133 -3.77 -10.86 2.96
CA GLY A 133 -5.19 -10.80 2.60
C GLY A 133 -6.05 -11.92 3.21
N GLN A 134 -5.49 -12.76 4.09
CA GLN A 134 -6.20 -13.89 4.70
C GLN A 134 -6.66 -13.61 6.12
N TYR A 135 -7.93 -13.90 6.38
CA TYR A 135 -8.52 -13.86 7.72
C TYR A 135 -9.34 -15.13 7.96
N GLY A 136 -9.17 -15.78 9.11
CA GLY A 136 -9.94 -16.98 9.46
C GLY A 136 -9.87 -18.12 8.44
N GLY A 137 -8.76 -18.22 7.68
CA GLY A 137 -8.56 -19.25 6.65
C GLY A 137 -9.14 -18.94 5.26
N HIS A 138 -9.72 -17.76 5.06
CA HIS A 138 -10.31 -17.32 3.79
C HIS A 138 -9.60 -16.08 3.23
N GLN A 139 -9.67 -15.89 1.91
CA GLN A 139 -9.07 -14.74 1.21
C GLN A 139 -10.09 -13.60 1.12
N TYR A 140 -9.83 -12.48 1.80
CA TYR A 140 -10.69 -11.29 1.79
C TYR A 140 -10.08 -10.09 1.07
N GLY A 141 -8.76 -10.06 0.90
CA GLY A 141 -8.05 -9.01 0.15
C GLY A 141 -7.11 -9.58 -0.91
N ILE A 142 -6.94 -8.87 -2.03
CA ILE A 142 -5.87 -9.15 -3.00
C ILE A 142 -4.77 -8.12 -2.74
N PRO A 143 -3.51 -8.53 -2.51
CA PRO A 143 -2.42 -7.58 -2.34
C PRO A 143 -2.32 -6.65 -3.55
N TYR A 144 -2.41 -5.35 -3.32
CA TYR A 144 -2.38 -4.34 -4.38
C TYR A 144 -1.08 -3.55 -4.38
N LEU A 145 -0.63 -3.13 -3.19
CA LEU A 145 0.61 -2.38 -3.01
C LEU A 145 1.32 -2.87 -1.74
N PHE A 146 2.65 -2.81 -1.74
CA PHE A 146 3.47 -3.05 -0.57
C PHE A 146 4.38 -1.85 -0.35
N VAL A 147 4.36 -1.29 0.85
CA VAL A 147 5.27 -0.21 1.26
C VAL A 147 6.28 -0.78 2.23
N ALA A 148 7.56 -0.63 1.91
CA ALA A 148 8.64 -0.89 2.86
C ALA A 148 9.19 0.44 3.40
N LEU A 149 9.48 0.47 4.70
CA LEU A 149 10.34 1.48 5.31
C LEU A 149 11.80 1.07 5.07
N GLN A 150 12.59 1.99 4.53
CA GLN A 150 13.99 1.74 4.18
C GLN A 150 14.87 2.89 4.67
N LEU A 151 16.14 2.60 4.93
CA LEU A 151 17.12 3.64 5.24
C LEU A 151 17.63 4.28 3.94
N PHE A 152 17.33 5.55 3.76
CA PHE A 152 17.87 6.37 2.68
C PHE A 152 19.09 7.13 3.18
N TYR A 153 20.02 7.46 2.28
CA TYR A 153 21.22 8.22 2.59
C TYR A 153 21.51 9.29 1.53
N ASN A 154 22.09 10.40 1.97
CA ASN A 154 22.52 11.50 1.12
C ASN A 154 23.98 11.28 0.69
N LYS A 155 24.18 10.97 -0.60
CA LYS A 155 25.51 10.67 -1.15
C LYS A 155 26.50 11.80 -1.00
N ASP A 156 26.07 13.05 -1.18
CA ASP A 156 26.97 14.22 -1.12
C ASP A 156 27.55 14.40 0.28
N LEU A 157 26.76 14.16 1.33
CA LEU A 157 27.23 14.23 2.72
C LEU A 157 28.22 13.10 3.04
N PHE A 158 27.99 11.89 2.53
CA PHE A 158 28.92 10.78 2.67
C PHE A 158 30.23 11.02 1.90
N ASP A 159 30.14 11.52 0.67
CA ASP A 159 31.29 11.82 -0.19
C ASP A 159 32.15 12.94 0.40
N ALA A 160 31.51 14.00 0.90
CA ALA A 160 32.20 15.10 1.57
C ALA A 160 32.94 14.64 2.85
N ALA A 161 32.42 13.63 3.55
CA ALA A 161 33.04 13.04 4.73
C ALA A 161 34.06 11.92 4.39
N GLY A 162 34.14 11.49 3.12
CA GLY A 162 34.96 10.36 2.70
C GLY A 162 34.54 9.03 3.31
N LEU A 163 33.24 8.85 3.59
CA LEU A 163 32.69 7.64 4.22
C LEU A 163 32.08 6.70 3.18
N PRO A 164 32.23 5.37 3.35
CA PRO A 164 31.50 4.41 2.52
C PRO A 164 30.00 4.51 2.77
N TYR A 165 29.21 4.28 1.73
CA TYR A 165 27.75 4.28 1.84
C TYR A 165 27.23 3.09 2.64
N PRO A 166 26.04 3.20 3.24
CA PRO A 166 25.34 2.05 3.80
C PRO A 166 25.10 0.97 2.72
N PRO A 167 25.19 -0.32 3.07
CA PRO A 167 24.93 -1.41 2.14
C PRO A 167 23.48 -1.40 1.68
N SER A 168 23.23 -1.62 0.39
CA SER A 168 21.89 -1.55 -0.21
C SER A 168 21.25 -2.91 -0.48
N SER A 169 21.94 -4.02 -0.17
CA SER A 169 21.47 -5.38 -0.37
C SER A 169 21.96 -6.30 0.74
N PRO A 170 21.15 -7.29 1.19
CA PRO A 170 21.63 -8.34 2.08
C PRO A 170 22.75 -9.21 1.47
N ASP A 171 22.91 -9.21 0.15
CA ASP A 171 24.00 -9.91 -0.54
C ASP A 171 25.34 -9.12 -0.50
N ASP A 172 25.31 -7.86 -0.03
CA ASP A 172 26.50 -7.06 0.17
C ASP A 172 27.32 -7.61 1.36
N PRO A 173 28.61 -7.93 1.21
CA PRO A 173 29.45 -8.37 2.32
C PRO A 173 29.46 -7.42 3.52
N ALA A 174 29.27 -6.12 3.29
CA ALA A 174 29.22 -5.11 4.34
C ALA A 174 27.88 -5.08 5.09
N PHE A 175 26.84 -5.79 4.61
CA PHE A 175 25.50 -5.79 5.23
C PHE A 175 25.54 -6.29 6.68
N ALA A 176 26.25 -7.39 6.93
CA ALA A 176 26.39 -7.95 8.27
C ALA A 176 27.19 -7.05 9.23
N GLU A 177 28.04 -6.17 8.69
CA GLU A 177 28.83 -5.21 9.47
C GLU A 177 28.03 -3.95 9.83
N TRP A 178 26.85 -3.74 9.23
CA TRP A 178 26.00 -2.59 9.48
C TRP A 178 25.15 -2.77 10.75
N THR A 179 25.83 -2.84 11.89
CA THR A 179 25.22 -2.93 13.22
C THR A 179 24.78 -1.56 13.74
N TRP A 180 24.07 -1.51 14.87
CA TRP A 180 23.75 -0.25 15.55
C TRP A 180 25.00 0.55 15.93
N GLU A 181 26.06 -0.11 16.37
CA GLU A 181 27.33 0.54 16.68
C GLU A 181 27.94 1.18 15.43
N LYS A 182 27.93 0.47 14.31
CA LYS A 182 28.45 1.01 13.04
C LYS A 182 27.60 2.17 12.53
N PHE A 183 26.28 2.02 12.60
CA PHE A 183 25.33 3.07 12.24
C PHE A 183 25.54 4.33 13.07
N VAL A 184 25.67 4.22 14.40
CA VAL A 184 25.91 5.36 15.30
C VAL A 184 27.27 6.00 15.03
N ASP A 185 28.33 5.23 14.84
CA ASP A 185 29.66 5.76 14.49
C ASP A 185 29.59 6.61 13.21
N VAL A 186 28.91 6.12 12.18
CA VAL A 186 28.72 6.84 10.92
C VAL A 186 27.84 8.07 11.10
N ALA A 187 26.71 7.96 11.81
CA ALA A 187 25.82 9.07 12.09
C ALA A 187 26.53 10.20 12.87
N GLN A 188 27.35 9.86 13.86
CA GLN A 188 28.13 10.84 14.62
C GLN A 188 29.15 11.57 13.75
N LYS A 189 29.84 10.86 12.84
CA LYS A 189 30.78 11.49 11.89
C LYS A 189 30.11 12.41 10.88
N LEU A 190 28.83 12.16 10.58
CA LEU A 190 28.02 12.95 9.66
C LEU A 190 27.20 14.05 10.37
N THR A 191 27.31 14.16 11.70
CA THR A 191 26.64 15.21 12.48
C THR A 191 27.58 16.39 12.70
N ASP A 192 27.16 17.58 12.27
CA ASP A 192 27.85 18.85 12.49
C ASP A 192 26.81 19.93 12.85
N PRO A 193 26.47 20.10 14.14
CA PRO A 193 25.45 21.05 14.58
C PRO A 193 25.81 22.50 14.26
N SER A 194 27.09 22.81 14.02
CA SER A 194 27.52 24.16 13.63
C SER A 194 27.08 24.55 12.23
N LYS A 195 26.77 23.55 11.39
CA LYS A 195 26.24 23.70 10.03
C LYS A 195 24.75 23.33 9.93
N ASP A 196 24.10 23.07 11.06
CA ASP A 196 22.74 22.53 11.08
C ASP A 196 22.64 21.21 10.28
N GLN A 197 23.68 20.37 10.39
CA GLN A 197 23.81 19.09 9.71
C GLN A 197 23.72 17.93 10.71
N TRP A 198 22.96 16.90 10.38
CA TRP A 198 22.63 15.79 11.27
C TRP A 198 22.92 14.44 10.63
N GLY A 199 23.39 13.48 11.42
CA GLY A 199 23.68 12.14 10.94
C GLY A 199 22.42 11.35 10.58
N PHE A 200 21.33 11.59 11.30
CA PHE A 200 20.10 10.81 11.16
C PHE A 200 18.85 11.66 11.42
N ALA A 201 17.97 11.79 10.44
CA ALA A 201 16.65 12.38 10.63
C ALA A 201 15.67 11.29 11.08
N TRP A 202 15.06 11.46 12.25
CA TRP A 202 14.06 10.55 12.81
C TRP A 202 13.20 11.24 13.87
N SER A 203 11.99 10.74 14.11
CA SER A 203 11.16 11.19 15.22
C SER A 203 10.35 10.07 15.88
N ALA A 204 10.27 10.15 17.21
CA ALA A 204 9.37 9.32 18.02
C ALA A 204 7.91 9.82 18.01
N ALA A 205 7.67 11.05 17.55
CA ALA A 205 6.35 11.69 17.51
C ALA A 205 5.69 11.63 16.14
N PHE A 206 6.28 10.91 15.18
CA PHE A 206 5.63 10.68 13.90
C PHE A 206 4.35 9.86 14.10
N ARG A 207 3.30 10.20 13.34
CA ARG A 207 1.97 9.61 13.50
C ARG A 207 1.94 8.09 13.30
N ASP A 208 2.87 7.58 12.49
CA ASP A 208 2.94 6.17 12.13
C ASP A 208 3.94 5.45 13.06
N PRO A 209 3.49 4.46 13.85
CA PRO A 209 4.38 3.70 14.72
C PRO A 209 5.38 2.81 13.96
N ASN A 210 5.27 2.67 12.63
CA ASN A 210 6.25 2.00 11.78
C ASN A 210 7.67 2.57 11.88
N TYR A 211 7.84 3.79 12.39
CA TYR A 211 9.15 4.40 12.65
C TYR A 211 9.77 3.99 14.00
N VAL A 212 9.01 3.30 14.85
CA VAL A 212 9.42 2.79 16.17
C VAL A 212 9.66 1.27 16.11
N TYR A 213 8.79 0.52 15.43
CA TYR A 213 8.83 -0.94 15.40
C TYR A 213 10.17 -1.54 14.94
N PRO A 214 10.89 -1.00 13.93
CA PRO A 214 12.17 -1.54 13.51
C PRO A 214 13.21 -1.63 14.62
N PHE A 215 13.25 -0.65 15.53
CA PHE A 215 14.19 -0.69 16.66
C PHE A 215 13.84 -1.79 17.66
N LEU A 216 12.55 -2.06 17.87
CA LEU A 216 12.10 -3.15 18.74
C LEU A 216 12.43 -4.52 18.12
N TRP A 217 12.15 -4.69 16.82
CA TRP A 217 12.49 -5.92 16.10
C TRP A 217 13.99 -6.18 16.03
N GLN A 218 14.79 -5.15 15.76
CA GLN A 218 16.26 -5.25 15.74
C GLN A 218 16.83 -5.60 17.13
N ALA A 219 16.17 -5.18 18.21
CA ALA A 219 16.51 -5.60 19.57
C ALA A 219 16.05 -7.03 19.92
N GLY A 220 15.29 -7.68 19.04
CA GLY A 220 14.73 -9.02 19.24
C GLY A 220 13.42 -9.05 20.03
N ALA A 221 12.74 -7.91 20.19
CA ALA A 221 11.37 -7.86 20.70
C ALA A 221 10.37 -7.99 19.54
N ASP A 222 9.15 -8.44 19.87
CA ASP A 222 8.01 -8.37 18.96
C ASP A 222 7.00 -7.34 19.51
N ILE A 223 6.03 -6.93 18.70
CA ILE A 223 5.02 -5.94 19.10
C ILE A 223 3.91 -6.62 19.92
N LEU A 224 3.40 -7.74 19.43
CA LEU A 224 2.28 -8.47 20.02
C LEU A 224 2.58 -9.97 20.10
N ASP A 225 2.15 -10.58 21.20
CA ASP A 225 2.00 -12.03 21.31
C ASP A 225 0.51 -12.32 21.08
N VAL A 226 0.18 -12.66 19.83
CA VAL A 226 -1.21 -12.89 19.41
C VAL A 226 -1.82 -14.09 20.15
N ALA A 227 -1.03 -15.14 20.38
CA ALA A 227 -1.49 -16.36 21.05
C ALA A 227 -1.83 -16.11 22.52
N ALA A 228 -1.03 -15.29 23.20
CA ALA A 228 -1.26 -14.92 24.59
C ALA A 228 -2.09 -13.64 24.77
N ASN A 229 -2.51 -12.99 23.68
CA ASN A 229 -3.28 -11.74 23.65
C ASN A 229 -2.68 -10.64 24.55
N LYS A 230 -1.38 -10.36 24.39
CA LYS A 230 -0.63 -9.37 25.19
C LYS A 230 0.42 -8.65 24.37
N ASN A 231 0.95 -7.54 24.90
CA ASN A 231 2.14 -6.91 24.31
C ASN A 231 3.37 -7.84 24.42
N ALA A 232 4.24 -7.80 23.41
CA ALA A 232 5.46 -8.61 23.36
C ALA A 232 6.76 -7.79 23.51
N PHE A 233 6.65 -6.48 23.76
CA PHE A 233 7.79 -5.58 23.95
C PHE A 233 8.04 -5.17 25.41
N GLY A 234 7.19 -5.57 26.36
CA GLY A 234 7.35 -5.30 27.79
C GLY A 234 8.45 -6.14 28.46
N ASN A 235 9.63 -6.26 27.84
CA ASN A 235 10.74 -7.11 28.25
C ASN A 235 12.10 -6.39 28.04
N ALA A 236 13.21 -7.09 28.32
CA ALA A 236 14.56 -6.53 28.22
C ALA A 236 14.92 -6.13 26.77
N GLN A 237 14.45 -6.88 25.78
CA GLN A 237 14.66 -6.58 24.36
C GLN A 237 13.92 -5.30 23.97
N GLY A 238 12.66 -5.14 24.37
CA GLY A 238 11.92 -3.92 24.09
C GLY A 238 12.52 -2.70 24.78
N LEU A 239 12.99 -2.86 26.04
CA LEU A 239 13.76 -1.81 26.72
C LEU A 239 15.02 -1.43 25.94
N ALA A 240 15.76 -2.39 25.39
CA ALA A 240 16.94 -2.10 24.57
C ALA A 240 16.60 -1.31 23.29
N GLY A 241 15.48 -1.64 22.62
CA GLY A 241 14.97 -0.88 21.47
C GLY A 241 14.62 0.56 21.83
N PHE A 242 13.85 0.78 22.89
CA PHE A 242 13.53 2.14 23.36
C PHE A 242 14.76 2.91 23.85
N GLN A 243 15.72 2.22 24.48
CA GLN A 243 16.97 2.83 24.92
C GLN A 243 17.79 3.32 23.74
N MET A 244 17.88 2.55 22.64
CA MET A 244 18.55 2.97 21.42
C MET A 244 17.93 4.25 20.83
N MET A 245 16.59 4.32 20.77
CA MET A 245 15.89 5.53 20.31
C MET A 245 16.21 6.75 21.19
N TYR A 246 16.18 6.57 22.51
CA TYR A 246 16.54 7.61 23.48
C TYR A 246 18.00 8.06 23.31
N ASP A 247 18.91 7.11 23.14
CA ASP A 247 20.33 7.38 23.00
C ASP A 247 20.66 8.11 21.70
N LEU A 248 20.01 7.80 20.59
CA LEU A 248 20.18 8.54 19.32
C LEU A 248 19.97 10.05 19.49
N VAL A 249 19.00 10.44 20.31
CA VAL A 249 18.63 11.83 20.58
C VAL A 249 19.49 12.44 21.69
N HIS A 250 19.59 11.79 22.85
CA HIS A 250 20.10 12.42 24.06
C HIS A 250 21.57 12.08 24.37
N THR A 251 22.02 10.90 23.97
CA THR A 251 23.38 10.41 24.25
C THR A 251 24.31 10.68 23.06
N TYR A 252 23.97 10.15 21.89
CA TYR A 252 24.73 10.28 20.65
C TYR A 252 24.49 11.61 19.94
N LYS A 253 23.31 12.21 20.14
CA LYS A 253 22.93 13.53 19.60
C LYS A 253 23.07 13.62 18.08
N VAL A 254 22.66 12.57 17.38
CA VAL A 254 22.73 12.47 15.90
C VAL A 254 21.41 12.83 15.23
N VAL A 255 20.36 13.04 16.02
CA VAL A 255 19.01 13.40 15.58
C VAL A 255 18.74 14.90 15.79
N PRO A 256 18.10 15.59 14.83
CA PRO A 256 17.68 16.98 15.01
C PRO A 256 16.71 17.18 16.19
N ALA A 257 16.78 18.34 16.82
CA ALA A 257 15.89 18.75 17.91
C ALA A 257 15.85 17.72 19.07
N ASP A 258 14.70 17.57 19.74
CA ASP A 258 14.46 16.60 20.81
C ASP A 258 13.94 15.24 20.28
N GLY A 259 14.04 15.00 18.97
CA GLY A 259 13.50 13.79 18.33
C GLY A 259 11.97 13.76 18.27
N MET A 260 11.28 14.88 18.49
CA MET A 260 9.81 14.95 18.50
C MET A 260 9.21 15.73 17.32
N ASP A 261 10.00 16.07 16.30
CA ASP A 261 9.50 16.76 15.10
C ASP A 261 8.71 15.80 14.19
N PRO A 262 7.37 15.93 14.06
CA PRO A 262 6.58 15.08 13.18
C PRO A 262 6.85 15.32 11.69
N LYS A 263 7.68 16.30 11.34
CA LYS A 263 8.12 16.59 9.96
C LYS A 263 9.60 16.29 9.76
N PHE A 264 10.17 15.38 10.54
CA PHE A 264 11.61 15.11 10.54
C PHE A 264 12.18 14.79 9.15
N GLN A 265 11.41 14.22 8.23
CA GLN A 265 11.85 13.91 6.87
C GLN A 265 12.33 15.16 6.11
N GLN A 266 11.80 16.34 6.45
CA GLN A 266 12.21 17.59 5.79
C GLN A 266 13.70 17.88 6.00
N TRP A 267 14.28 17.50 7.14
CA TRP A 267 15.73 17.62 7.35
C TRP A 267 16.54 16.85 6.31
N PHE A 268 16.05 15.67 5.90
CA PHE A 268 16.68 14.88 4.85
C PHE A 268 16.44 15.48 3.47
N PHE A 269 15.20 15.89 3.18
CA PHE A 269 14.83 16.49 1.90
C PHE A 269 15.58 17.80 1.62
N ASP A 270 15.80 18.62 2.65
CA ASP A 270 16.59 19.85 2.57
C ASP A 270 18.12 19.60 2.51
N GLY A 271 18.56 18.34 2.48
CA GLY A 271 19.98 17.97 2.45
C GLY A 271 20.72 18.20 3.76
N LYS A 272 20.01 18.42 4.88
CA LYS A 272 20.57 18.67 6.21
C LYS A 272 20.78 17.41 7.05
N ALA A 273 20.21 16.27 6.64
CA ALA A 273 20.43 15.00 7.31
C ALA A 273 21.06 13.98 6.35
N ALA A 274 22.03 13.23 6.85
CA ALA A 274 22.76 12.27 6.05
C ALA A 274 22.03 10.94 5.84
N MET A 275 21.21 10.52 6.82
CA MET A 275 20.42 9.31 6.73
C MET A 275 18.99 9.56 7.23
N CYS A 276 18.01 8.87 6.66
CA CYS A 276 16.60 9.00 7.06
C CYS A 276 15.85 7.70 6.74
N PRO A 277 15.07 7.12 7.68
CA PRO A 277 14.12 6.10 7.32
C PRO A 277 12.98 6.78 6.54
N VAL A 278 12.68 6.29 5.35
CA VAL A 278 11.55 6.77 4.55
C VAL A 278 10.86 5.62 3.85
N GLU A 279 9.56 5.77 3.63
CA GLU A 279 8.75 4.81 2.91
C GLU A 279 9.07 4.84 1.41
N SER A 280 9.08 3.67 0.79
CA SER A 280 9.50 3.47 -0.62
C SER A 280 8.82 4.37 -1.66
N TYR A 281 7.59 4.86 -1.44
CA TYR A 281 6.94 5.80 -2.37
C TYR A 281 7.64 7.17 -2.42
N SER A 282 8.44 7.51 -1.40
CA SER A 282 9.17 8.78 -1.33
C SER A 282 10.22 8.92 -2.44
N VAL A 283 10.64 7.81 -3.07
CA VAL A 283 11.59 7.83 -4.21
C VAL A 283 11.10 8.73 -5.33
N ALA A 284 9.80 8.70 -5.65
CA ALA A 284 9.25 9.49 -6.74
C ALA A 284 9.29 10.99 -6.45
N THR A 285 8.98 11.37 -5.20
CA THR A 285 9.05 12.75 -4.71
C THR A 285 10.49 13.24 -4.65
N LEU A 286 11.40 12.45 -4.06
CA LEU A 286 12.83 12.78 -3.99
C LEU A 286 13.42 13.06 -5.38
N ARG A 287 13.17 12.19 -6.37
CA ARG A 287 13.66 12.40 -7.75
C ARG A 287 13.08 13.61 -8.46
N SER A 288 11.85 13.99 -8.10
CA SER A 288 11.10 15.06 -8.77
C SER A 288 11.47 16.43 -8.19
N ASP A 289 11.49 16.51 -6.86
CA ASP A 289 11.44 17.77 -6.14
C ASP A 289 12.78 18.08 -5.44
N TYR A 290 13.63 17.07 -5.24
CA TYR A 290 14.93 17.15 -4.57
C TYR A 290 16.03 16.38 -5.35
N PRO A 291 16.30 16.75 -6.62
CA PRO A 291 17.21 16.01 -7.50
C PRO A 291 18.70 16.11 -7.14
#